data_AF-A0AAD1TNI1-F1
#
_entry.id   AF-A0AAD1TNI1-F1
#
_cell.length_a   1.000
_cell.length_b   1.000
_cell.length_c   1.000
_cell.angle_alpha   90.00
_cell.angle_beta   90.00
_cell.angle_gamma   90.00
#
_symmetry.space_group_name_H-M   'P 1'
#
loop_
_entity.id
_entity.type
_entity.pdbx_description
1 polymer ?
#
loop_
_entity_poly.entity_id
_entity_poly.type
_entity_poly.pdbx_seq_one_letter_code
_entity_poly.pdbx_strand_id
1 'polypeptide(L)'
;MAYRPDPMKIITQNCRGLNLPERRTNLLRELQREWVAVALLQETHFREGAAPTLKNKHYPTNYYSNHPTAKKAGVAILIAARLQFQEQDCLIDHNGRYAFVKGNIAGRCYT
;
A
#
# COMPACT_ATOMS: atom_id res chain seq x y z
N MET A 1 12.44 29.24 2.21
CA MET A 1 11.02 28.81 2.23
C MET A 1 10.98 27.36 2.67
N ALA A 2 10.24 27.02 3.73
CA ALA A 2 10.11 25.62 4.16
C ALA A 2 9.27 24.84 3.13
N TYR A 3 9.77 23.69 2.68
CA TYR A 3 9.06 22.79 1.77
C TYR A 3 7.75 22.34 2.43
N ARG A 4 6.61 22.61 1.78
CA ARG A 4 5.31 22.06 2.17
C ARG A 4 5.06 20.81 1.33
N PRO A 5 5.06 19.61 1.93
CA PRO A 5 4.76 18.40 1.16
C PRO A 5 3.30 18.41 0.70
N ASP A 6 3.07 17.84 -0.48
CA ASP A 6 1.73 17.62 -1.01
C ASP A 6 0.92 16.74 -0.03
N PRO A 7 -0.24 17.20 0.47
CA PRO A 7 -1.06 16.43 1.40
C PRO A 7 -1.51 15.08 0.81
N MET A 8 -1.67 15.02 -0.51
CA MET A 8 -2.17 13.88 -1.28
C MET A 8 -1.10 13.31 -2.21
N LYS A 9 0.18 13.28 -1.81
CA LYS A 9 1.23 12.62 -2.61
C LYS A 9 0.92 11.13 -2.78
N ILE A 10 0.58 10.72 -3.99
CA ILE A 10 0.37 9.32 -4.38
C ILE A 10 1.60 8.85 -5.15
N ILE A 11 2.08 7.64 -4.85
CA ILE A 11 3.13 7.01 -5.65
C ILE A 11 2.69 5.64 -6.16
N THR A 12 3.31 5.21 -7.25
CA THR A 12 3.26 3.84 -7.73
C THR A 12 4.67 3.28 -7.84
N GLN A 13 4.89 2.04 -7.38
CA GLN A 13 6.21 1.43 -7.41
C GLN A 13 6.13 -0.09 -7.61
N ASN A 14 6.81 -0.57 -8.64
CA ASN A 14 7.12 -1.99 -8.77
C ASN A 14 8.27 -2.36 -7.81
N CYS A 15 7.98 -3.19 -6.82
CA CYS A 15 8.90 -3.50 -5.73
C CYS A 15 9.88 -4.64 -6.03
N ARG A 16 9.64 -5.42 -7.10
CA ARG A 16 10.46 -6.60 -7.46
C ARG A 16 10.73 -7.53 -6.28
N GLY A 17 9.70 -7.79 -5.47
CA GLY A 17 9.72 -8.66 -4.30
C GLY A 17 10.06 -7.95 -2.99
N LEU A 18 9.17 -8.12 -2.00
CA LEU A 18 9.27 -7.57 -0.64
C LEU A 18 9.44 -8.64 0.45
N ASN A 19 9.82 -9.85 0.09
CA ASN A 19 9.97 -10.98 1.02
C ASN A 19 11.04 -10.76 2.11
N LEU A 20 12.07 -9.96 1.83
CA LEU A 20 13.12 -9.63 2.80
C LEU A 20 12.68 -8.52 3.75
N PRO A 21 12.84 -8.67 5.09
CA PRO A 21 12.53 -7.64 6.06
C PRO A 21 13.16 -6.28 5.77
N GLU A 22 14.44 -6.27 5.39
CA GLU A 22 15.18 -5.05 5.08
C GLU A 22 14.55 -4.25 3.93
N ARG A 23 14.07 -4.94 2.89
CA ARG A 23 13.38 -4.28 1.76
C ARG A 23 12.08 -3.60 2.20
N ARG A 24 11.30 -4.25 3.08
CA ARG A 24 10.09 -3.67 3.64
C ARG A 24 10.39 -2.46 4.51
N THR A 25 11.40 -2.56 5.38
CA THR A 25 11.83 -1.47 6.24
C THR A 25 12.30 -0.26 5.43
N ASN A 26 13.12 -0.49 4.40
CA ASN A 26 13.63 0.57 3.52
C ASN A 26 12.49 1.26 2.75
N LEU A 27 11.58 0.47 2.16
CA LEU A 27 10.38 0.99 1.51
C LEU A 27 9.58 1.88 2.48
N LEU A 28 9.19 1.36 3.65
CA LEU A 28 8.38 2.11 4.61
C LEU A 28 9.07 3.39 5.10
N ARG A 29 10.40 3.36 5.26
CA ARG A 29 11.20 4.54 5.63
C ARG A 29 11.20 5.59 4.52
N GLU A 30 11.33 5.15 3.27
CA GLU A 30 11.26 6.03 2.10
C GLU A 30 9.88 6.67 1.95
N LEU A 31 8.80 5.88 2.06
CA LEU A 31 7.43 6.40 2.03
C LEU A 31 7.19 7.46 3.11
N GLN A 32 7.73 7.27 4.31
CA GLN A 32 7.64 8.24 5.41
C GLN A 32 8.46 9.51 5.12
N ARG A 33 9.73 9.35 4.69
CA ARG A 33 10.61 10.47 4.34
C ARG A 33 10.00 11.34 3.24
N GLU A 34 9.42 10.70 2.24
CA GLU A 34 8.79 11.34 1.09
C GLU A 34 7.40 11.92 1.38
N TRP A 35 6.89 11.73 2.59
CA TRP A 35 5.55 12.13 3.02
C TRP A 35 4.45 11.58 2.11
N VAL A 36 4.55 10.32 1.71
CA VAL A 36 3.56 9.66 0.84
C VAL A 36 2.23 9.49 1.59
N ALA A 37 1.13 9.78 0.90
CA ALA A 37 -0.23 9.65 1.41
C ALA A 37 -0.83 8.30 1.03
N VAL A 38 -0.62 7.88 -0.23
CA VAL A 38 -1.05 6.58 -0.76
C VAL A 38 0.09 5.96 -1.56
N ALA A 39 0.42 4.69 -1.30
CA ALA A 39 1.40 3.95 -2.09
C ALA A 39 0.73 2.77 -2.79
N LEU A 40 0.89 2.70 -4.11
CA LEU A 40 0.43 1.61 -4.97
C LEU A 40 1.64 0.73 -5.32
N LEU A 41 1.70 -0.47 -4.76
CA LEU A 41 2.86 -1.34 -4.88
C LEU A 41 2.52 -2.53 -5.77
N GLN A 42 3.41 -2.86 -6.70
CA GLN A 42 3.29 -4.05 -7.56
C GLN A 42 4.47 -4.98 -7.40
N GLU A 43 4.29 -6.23 -7.84
CA GLU A 43 5.30 -7.30 -7.73
C GLU A 43 5.79 -7.46 -6.28
N THR A 44 4.86 -7.48 -5.33
CA THR A 44 5.19 -7.65 -3.90
C THR A 44 5.73 -9.06 -3.61
N HIS A 45 5.28 -10.06 -4.37
CA HIS A 45 5.65 -11.47 -4.28
C HIS A 45 5.42 -12.10 -2.90
N PHE A 46 4.49 -11.55 -2.11
CA PHE A 46 4.04 -12.21 -0.90
C PHE A 46 3.20 -13.45 -1.25
N ARG A 47 3.29 -14.49 -0.41
CA ARG A 47 2.35 -15.61 -0.46
C ARG A 47 1.14 -15.29 0.42
N GLU A 48 -0.05 -15.71 0.00
CA GLU A 48 -1.21 -15.66 0.87
C GLU A 48 -0.96 -16.48 2.16
N GLY A 49 -1.37 -15.94 3.31
CA GLY A 49 -1.12 -16.55 4.63
C GLY A 49 0.32 -16.52 5.14
N ALA A 50 1.30 -16.04 4.35
CA ALA A 50 2.65 -15.81 4.86
C ALA A 50 2.70 -14.48 5.63
N ALA A 51 3.17 -14.49 6.88
CA ALA A 51 3.48 -13.25 7.60
C ALA A 51 4.86 -12.74 7.11
N PRO A 52 4.89 -11.63 6.35
CA PRO A 52 4.95 -10.32 6.99
C PRO A 52 4.06 -9.25 6.31
N THR A 53 3.41 -8.43 7.11
CA THR A 53 2.55 -7.32 6.64
C THR A 53 3.35 -6.02 6.51
N LEU A 54 2.92 -5.10 5.63
CA LEU A 54 3.44 -3.73 5.54
C LEU A 54 2.74 -2.77 6.55
N LYS A 55 1.84 -3.28 7.39
CA LYS A 55 1.10 -2.50 8.38
C LYS A 55 2.02 -1.96 9.45
N ASN A 56 1.93 -0.65 9.68
CA ASN A 56 2.58 0.03 10.79
C ASN A 56 1.73 1.24 11.24
N LYS A 57 2.20 1.98 12.25
CA LYS A 57 1.49 3.16 12.76
C LYS A 57 1.28 4.29 11.74
N HIS A 58 2.11 4.35 10.70
CA HIS A 58 2.04 5.38 9.66
C HIS A 58 1.13 4.96 8.50
N TYR A 59 1.07 3.66 8.20
CA TYR A 59 0.22 3.03 7.20
C TYR A 59 -0.61 1.90 7.85
N PRO A 60 -1.62 2.26 8.66
CA PRO A 60 -2.44 1.28 9.38
C PRO A 60 -3.42 0.56 8.44
N THR A 61 -3.85 1.24 7.37
CA THR A 61 -4.81 0.75 6.40
C THR A 61 -4.07 0.24 5.18
N ASN A 62 -4.21 -1.06 4.90
CA ASN A 62 -3.53 -1.70 3.79
C ASN A 62 -4.43 -2.74 3.14
N TYR A 63 -4.34 -2.84 1.82
CA TYR A 63 -5.05 -3.82 1.00
C TYR A 63 -4.03 -4.65 0.25
N TYR A 64 -4.28 -5.94 0.11
CA TYR A 64 -3.37 -6.85 -0.57
C TYR A 64 -4.18 -7.73 -1.51
N SER A 65 -3.65 -7.92 -2.71
CA SER A 65 -3.99 -9.03 -3.59
C SER A 65 -2.70 -9.81 -3.77
N ASN A 66 -2.67 -11.07 -3.36
CA ASN A 66 -1.49 -11.93 -3.46
C ASN A 66 -1.85 -13.19 -4.22
N HIS A 67 -0.88 -13.80 -4.91
CA HIS A 67 -1.11 -15.13 -5.46
C HIS A 67 -1.12 -16.17 -4.32
N PRO A 68 -2.09 -17.11 -4.31
CA PRO A 68 -2.31 -18.01 -3.17
C PRO A 68 -1.11 -18.92 -2.90
N THR A 69 -0.58 -19.55 -3.95
CA THR A 69 0.40 -20.64 -3.82
C THR A 69 1.82 -20.30 -4.28
N ALA A 70 2.01 -19.21 -5.02
CA ALA A 70 3.27 -18.90 -5.70
C ALA A 70 3.78 -17.50 -5.31
N LYS A 71 5.10 -17.34 -5.23
CA LYS A 71 5.76 -16.04 -5.03
C LYS A 71 5.87 -15.29 -6.35
N LYS A 72 4.71 -14.98 -6.95
CA LYS A 72 4.62 -14.26 -8.22
C LYS A 72 3.48 -13.26 -8.13
N ALA A 73 3.59 -12.19 -8.91
CA ALA A 73 2.64 -11.08 -8.87
C ALA A 73 2.46 -10.55 -7.43
N GLY A 74 1.33 -9.92 -7.18
CA GLY A 74 0.99 -9.35 -5.90
C GLY A 74 1.01 -7.84 -5.97
N VAL A 75 -0.08 -7.24 -5.52
CA VAL A 75 -0.21 -5.79 -5.36
C VAL A 75 -0.60 -5.44 -3.94
N ALA A 76 -0.19 -4.26 -3.50
CA ALA A 76 -0.60 -3.71 -2.21
C ALA A 76 -0.93 -2.24 -2.33
N ILE A 77 -1.95 -1.79 -1.60
CA ILE A 77 -2.29 -0.38 -1.44
C ILE A 77 -2.07 -0.04 0.03
N LEU A 78 -1.22 0.95 0.31
CA LEU A 78 -0.96 1.45 1.66
C LEU A 78 -1.51 2.85 1.76
N ILE A 79 -2.32 3.12 2.79
CA ILE A 79 -2.95 4.42 3.01
C ILE A 79 -2.45 4.99 4.34
N ALA A 80 -1.94 6.22 4.30
CA ALA A 80 -1.36 6.87 5.46
C ALA A 80 -2.43 7.18 6.52
N ALA A 81 -2.11 6.98 7.80
CA ALA A 81 -3.01 7.21 8.94
C ALA A 81 -3.61 8.62 8.94
N ARG A 82 -2.83 9.61 8.50
CA ARG A 82 -3.23 11.02 8.47
C ARG A 82 -4.40 11.33 7.53
N LEU A 83 -4.69 10.47 6.56
CA LEU A 83 -5.80 10.69 5.63
C LEU A 83 -7.16 10.39 6.26
N GLN A 84 -7.20 9.69 7.42
CA GLN A 84 -8.44 9.27 8.07
C GLN A 84 -9.40 8.58 7.09
N PHE A 85 -8.83 7.78 6.19
CA PHE A 85 -9.56 7.11 5.11
C PHE A 85 -10.63 6.17 5.67
N GLN A 86 -11.85 6.30 5.16
CA GLN A 86 -12.96 5.42 5.49
C GLN A 86 -13.29 4.56 4.28
N GLU A 87 -13.04 3.26 4.39
CA GLU A 87 -13.38 2.30 3.35
C GLU A 87 -14.89 2.28 3.10
N GLN A 88 -15.27 2.24 1.82
CA GLN A 88 -16.64 2.03 1.39
C GLN A 88 -16.81 0.70 0.65
N ASP A 89 -15.84 0.35 -0.19
CA ASP A 89 -15.85 -0.89 -0.96
C ASP A 89 -14.43 -1.28 -1.37
N CYS A 90 -14.20 -2.57 -1.60
CA CYS A 90 -12.95 -3.05 -2.17
C CYS A 90 -13.17 -4.25 -3.10
N LEU A 91 -12.40 -4.26 -4.20
CA LEU A 91 -12.36 -5.37 -5.15
C LEU A 91 -10.92 -5.87 -5.22
N ILE A 92 -10.68 -7.09 -4.75
CA ILE A 92 -9.36 -7.69 -4.63
C ILE A 92 -9.31 -8.92 -5.54
N ASP A 93 -8.37 -8.95 -6.48
CA ASP A 93 -8.15 -10.13 -7.31
C ASP A 93 -7.58 -11.29 -6.47
N HIS A 94 -8.06 -12.50 -6.72
CA HIS A 94 -7.54 -13.70 -6.06
C HIS A 94 -6.13 -14.08 -6.55
N ASN A 95 -5.74 -13.70 -7.77
CA ASN A 95 -4.47 -14.11 -8.38
C ASN A 95 -3.32 -13.11 -8.20
N GLY A 96 -3.49 -12.07 -7.40
CA GLY A 96 -2.43 -11.09 -7.13
C GLY A 96 -2.27 -9.99 -8.18
N ARG A 97 -3.23 -9.80 -9.10
CA ARG A 97 -3.03 -8.90 -10.26
C ARG A 97 -3.48 -7.47 -10.02
N TYR A 98 -4.56 -7.27 -9.27
CA TYR A 98 -5.11 -5.94 -9.01
C TYR A 98 -5.84 -5.88 -7.66
N ALA A 99 -5.94 -4.67 -7.15
CA ALA A 99 -6.81 -4.31 -6.03
C ALA A 99 -7.38 -2.92 -6.32
N PHE A 100 -8.69 -2.76 -6.13
CA PHE A 100 -9.39 -1.48 -6.16
C PHE A 100 -9.97 -1.22 -4.79
N VAL A 101 -9.91 0.03 -4.35
CA VAL A 101 -10.40 0.44 -3.03
C VAL A 101 -11.13 1.75 -3.21
N LYS A 102 -12.41 1.74 -2.84
CA LYS A 102 -13.25 2.94 -2.81
C LYS A 102 -13.41 3.40 -1.38
N GLY A 103 -13.30 4.70 -1.15
CA GLY A 103 -13.56 5.24 0.17
C GLY A 103 -13.58 6.75 0.26
N ASN A 104 -13.83 7.24 1.47
CA ASN A 104 -13.98 8.65 1.77
C ASN A 104 -12.72 9.23 2.43
N ILE A 105 -12.31 10.41 1.97
CA ILE A 105 -11.29 11.24 2.59
C ILE A 105 -11.89 12.65 2.72
N ALA A 106 -12.00 13.16 3.94
CA ALA A 106 -12.49 14.51 4.23
C ALA A 106 -13.81 14.88 3.53
N GLY A 107 -14.77 13.96 3.48
CA GLY A 107 -16.09 14.16 2.87
C GLY A 107 -16.15 13.90 1.37
N ARG A 108 -15.03 13.56 0.70
CA ARG A 108 -14.98 13.23 -0.73
C ARG A 108 -14.73 11.75 -0.95
N CYS A 109 -15.45 11.17 -1.91
CA CYS A 109 -15.29 9.78 -2.32
C CYS A 109 -14.22 9.65 -3.41
N TYR A 110 -13.33 8.68 -3.26
CA TYR A 110 -12.25 8.32 -4.19
C TYR A 110 -12.30 6.83 -4.52
N THR A 111 -11.72 6.45 -5.66
CA THR A 111 -11.50 5.06 -6.10
C THR A 111 -10.09 4.94 -6.64
#